data_AF-A0A1F5E3Z8-F1
#
_entry.id   AF-A0A1F5E3Z8-F1
#
_cell.length_a   1.000
_cell.length_b   1.000
_cell.length_c   1.000
_cell.angle_alpha   90.00
_cell.angle_beta   90.00
_cell.angle_gamma   90.00
#
_symmetry.space_group_name_H-M   'P 1'
#
loop_
_entity.id
_entity.type
_entity.pdbx_description
1 polymer ?
#
loop_
_entity_poly.entity_id
_entity_poly.type
_entity_poly.pdbx_seq_one_letter_code
_entity_poly.pdbx_strand_id
1 'polypeptide(L)'
;MVCEICGVDAVSAILPIHQPNGSLITLGCLDCARTQGVWCDRHNSPHIDLGDGHGCLRCIEVETQSTAGTDYLVRLKAELPVESYEELIEWVQTSGAVSGSDRETALRRFVITRAHAHGITVEEVIERVVGEQSADFLFPNPYL
;
A
#
# COMPACT_ATOMS: atom_id res chain seq x y z
N MET A 1 -12.04 26.29 -5.62
CA MET A 1 -10.64 26.32 -5.14
C MET A 1 -9.76 26.10 -6.34
N VAL A 2 -8.64 26.80 -6.46
CA VAL A 2 -7.76 26.68 -7.62
C VAL A 2 -6.91 25.41 -7.51
N CYS A 3 -6.87 24.61 -8.57
CA CYS A 3 -6.00 23.45 -8.67
C CYS A 3 -4.53 23.89 -8.79
N GLU A 4 -3.65 23.36 -7.93
CA GLU A 4 -2.22 23.66 -7.91
C GLU A 4 -1.44 23.06 -9.10
N ILE A 5 -2.06 22.13 -9.84
CA ILE A 5 -1.44 21.45 -10.99
C ILE A 5 -1.77 22.19 -12.30
N CYS A 6 -3.04 22.51 -12.55
CA CYS A 6 -3.48 23.11 -13.82
C CYS A 6 -3.98 24.55 -13.71
N GLY A 7 -4.10 25.11 -12.52
CA GLY A 7 -4.56 26.49 -12.30
C GLY A 7 -6.06 26.72 -12.51
N VAL A 8 -6.84 25.69 -12.80
CA VAL A 8 -8.29 25.79 -13.00
C VAL A 8 -9.02 25.87 -11.66
N ASP A 9 -10.02 26.76 -11.54
CA ASP A 9 -10.93 26.78 -10.40
C ASP A 9 -11.97 25.66 -10.54
N ALA A 10 -11.85 24.63 -9.71
CA ALA A 10 -12.67 23.42 -9.77
C ALA A 10 -12.89 22.82 -8.38
N VAL A 11 -13.64 21.72 -8.33
CA VAL A 11 -13.66 20.85 -7.16
C VAL A 11 -12.30 20.17 -7.05
N SER A 12 -11.62 20.41 -5.94
CA SER A 12 -10.28 19.88 -5.67
C SER A 12 -10.28 18.95 -4.46
N ALA A 13 -9.34 18.01 -4.45
CA ALA A 13 -9.05 17.11 -3.36
C ALA A 13 -7.55 17.17 -3.02
N ILE A 14 -7.21 16.72 -1.81
CA ILE A 14 -5.82 16.53 -1.40
C ILE A 14 -5.31 15.26 -2.09
N LEU A 15 -4.22 15.39 -2.86
CA LEU A 15 -3.57 14.32 -3.61
C LEU A 15 -2.19 14.02 -3.01
N PRO A 16 -1.76 12.76 -2.97
CA PRO A 16 -0.43 12.34 -2.52
C PRO A 16 0.61 12.58 -3.62
N ILE A 17 0.79 13.85 -4.00
CA ILE A 17 1.76 14.28 -5.01
C ILE A 17 2.76 15.19 -4.30
N HIS A 18 4.02 14.79 -4.33
CA HIS A 18 5.10 15.54 -3.70
C HIS A 18 5.42 16.80 -4.50
N GLN A 19 5.51 17.92 -3.80
CA GLN A 19 5.82 19.21 -4.37
C GLN A 19 7.31 19.53 -4.23
N PRO A 20 7.89 20.35 -5.13
CA PRO A 20 9.29 20.78 -5.05
C PRO A 20 9.65 21.53 -3.76
N ASN A 21 8.65 22.07 -3.05
CA ASN A 21 8.82 22.75 -1.76
C ASN A 21 8.90 21.80 -0.56
N GLY A 22 8.85 20.48 -0.79
CA GLY A 22 8.86 19.46 0.27
C GLY A 22 7.50 19.12 0.86
N SER A 23 6.40 19.72 0.37
CA SER A 23 5.05 19.26 0.74
C SER A 23 4.80 17.87 0.19
N LEU A 24 4.28 16.97 1.03
CA LEU A 24 3.91 15.60 0.64
C LEU A 24 2.53 15.53 -0.04
N ILE A 25 1.81 16.65 -0.08
CA ILE A 25 0.46 16.74 -0.64
C ILE A 25 0.30 17.92 -1.58
N THR A 26 -0.66 17.79 -2.50
CA THR A 26 -1.05 18.80 -3.48
C THR A 26 -2.56 18.93 -3.56
N LEU A 27 -3.08 20.15 -3.68
CA LEU A 27 -4.50 20.40 -3.96
C LEU A 27 -4.76 20.29 -5.47
N GLY A 28 -5.31 19.16 -5.90
CA GLY A 28 -5.57 18.87 -7.33
C GLY A 28 -7.04 18.75 -7.67
N CYS A 29 -7.43 19.13 -8.89
CA CYS A 29 -8.76 18.83 -9.41
C CYS A 29 -8.88 17.35 -9.79
N LEU A 30 -10.11 16.86 -9.96
CA LEU A 30 -10.39 15.47 -10.32
C LEU A 30 -9.70 15.02 -11.61
N ASP A 31 -9.68 15.86 -12.64
CA ASP A 31 -9.06 15.51 -13.93
C ASP A 31 -7.55 15.38 -13.82
N CYS A 32 -6.90 16.27 -13.05
CA CYS A 32 -5.49 16.12 -12.72
C CYS A 32 -5.24 14.87 -11.88
N ALA A 33 -6.10 14.57 -10.90
CA ALA A 33 -5.96 13.37 -10.07
C ALA A 33 -5.98 12.09 -10.94
N ARG A 34 -6.91 11.99 -11.90
CA ARG A 34 -6.97 10.87 -12.85
C ARG A 34 -5.76 10.83 -13.78
N THR A 35 -5.38 11.98 -14.35
CA THR A 35 -4.24 12.08 -15.26
C THR A 35 -2.93 11.65 -14.59
N GLN A 36 -2.77 11.99 -13.30
CA GLN A 36 -1.62 11.63 -12.50
C GLN A 36 -1.72 10.22 -11.88
N GLY A 37 -2.80 9.47 -12.13
CA GLY A 37 -2.96 8.12 -11.59
C GLY A 37 -3.24 8.02 -10.08
N VAL A 38 -3.51 9.14 -9.41
CA VAL A 38 -3.75 9.22 -7.95
C VAL A 38 -5.24 9.23 -7.62
N TRP A 39 -6.07 8.66 -8.49
CA TRP A 39 -7.52 8.58 -8.32
C TRP A 39 -8.03 7.16 -8.50
N CYS A 40 -8.91 6.72 -7.61
CA CYS A 40 -9.59 5.44 -7.75
C CYS A 40 -10.96 5.65 -8.41
N ASP A 41 -11.10 5.27 -9.68
CA ASP A 41 -12.39 5.36 -10.37
C ASP A 41 -13.44 4.42 -9.75
N ARG A 42 -13.03 3.27 -9.21
CA ARG A 42 -13.94 2.30 -8.58
C ARG A 42 -14.62 2.87 -7.34
N HIS A 43 -13.89 3.64 -6.53
CA HIS A 43 -14.39 4.16 -5.25
C HIS A 43 -14.66 5.67 -5.27
N ASN A 44 -14.40 6.32 -6.41
CA ASN A 44 -14.56 7.75 -6.62
C ASN A 44 -13.89 8.57 -5.51
N SER A 45 -12.63 8.25 -5.22
CA SER A 45 -11.84 8.87 -4.16
C SER A 45 -10.37 9.02 -4.57
N PRO A 46 -9.64 10.01 -4.03
CA PRO A 46 -8.20 10.09 -4.24
C PRO A 46 -7.51 8.87 -3.59
N HIS A 47 -6.38 8.49 -4.14
CA HIS A 47 -5.45 7.57 -3.49
C HIS A 47 -4.84 8.24 -2.26
N ILE A 48 -4.37 7.40 -1.33
CA ILE A 48 -3.51 7.85 -0.25
C ILE A 48 -2.06 7.52 -0.59
N ASP A 49 -1.14 8.21 0.07
CA ASP A 49 0.26 7.82 0.08
C ASP A 49 0.42 6.52 0.89
N LEU A 50 1.13 5.55 0.33
CA LEU A 50 1.49 4.26 0.93
C LEU A 50 3.00 4.18 1.22
N GLY A 51 3.69 5.30 1.10
CA GLY A 51 5.12 5.46 1.29
C GLY A 51 5.91 5.25 -0.01
N ASP A 52 5.89 4.03 -0.53
CA ASP A 52 6.62 3.68 -1.76
C ASP A 52 5.77 3.83 -3.04
N GLY A 53 4.63 4.50 -2.91
CA GLY A 53 3.66 4.73 -3.99
C GLY A 53 2.31 5.16 -3.41
N HIS A 54 1.24 5.00 -4.18
CA HIS A 54 -0.09 5.42 -3.75
C HIS A 54 -1.15 4.37 -4.09
N GLY A 55 -2.22 4.31 -3.31
CA GLY A 55 -3.28 3.34 -3.59
C GLY A 55 -4.62 3.69 -2.93
N CYS A 56 -5.64 2.93 -3.32
CA CYS A 56 -6.97 3.08 -2.75
C CYS A 56 -7.13 2.14 -1.54
N LEU A 57 -7.24 2.71 -0.34
CA LEU A 57 -7.52 1.94 0.89
C LEU A 57 -8.73 1.01 0.74
N ARG A 58 -9.80 1.47 0.07
CA ARG A 58 -11.00 0.65 -0.11
C ARG A 58 -10.77 -0.54 -1.05
N CYS A 59 -9.93 -0.38 -2.09
CA CYS A 59 -9.53 -1.52 -2.93
C CYS A 59 -8.74 -2.53 -2.11
N ILE A 60 -7.76 -2.06 -1.33
CA ILE A 60 -6.93 -2.90 -0.47
C ILE A 60 -7.78 -3.71 0.51
N GLU A 61 -8.75 -3.07 1.19
CA GLU A 61 -9.62 -3.77 2.13
C GLU A 61 -10.54 -4.80 1.45
N VAL A 62 -11.13 -4.44 0.31
CA VAL A 62 -11.98 -5.38 -0.46
C VAL A 62 -11.15 -6.59 -0.90
N GLU A 63 -9.93 -6.36 -1.39
CA GLU A 63 -9.05 -7.42 -1.84
C GLU A 63 -8.63 -8.31 -0.66
N THR A 64 -8.25 -7.71 0.46
CA THR A 64 -7.87 -8.41 1.71
C THR A 64 -8.96 -9.36 2.17
N GLN A 65 -10.22 -8.94 2.11
CA GLN A 65 -11.38 -9.77 2.47
C GLN A 65 -11.68 -10.87 1.45
N SER A 66 -11.34 -10.66 0.17
CA SER A 66 -11.64 -11.61 -0.92
C SER A 66 -10.59 -12.72 -1.07
N THR A 67 -9.34 -12.48 -0.66
CA THR A 67 -8.22 -13.45 -0.72
C THR A 67 -8.18 -14.44 0.45
N ALA A 68 -9.35 -14.82 0.98
CA ALA A 68 -9.43 -15.85 2.00
C ALA A 68 -8.93 -17.19 1.43
N GLY A 69 -7.95 -17.83 2.09
CA GLY A 69 -7.44 -19.15 1.71
C GLY A 69 -6.12 -19.18 0.94
N THR A 70 -5.54 -18.03 0.57
CA THR A 70 -4.14 -17.98 0.08
C THR A 70 -3.18 -18.08 1.26
N ASP A 71 -2.47 -19.20 1.38
CA ASP A 71 -1.62 -19.51 2.53
C ASP A 71 -0.20 -18.93 2.39
N TYR A 72 -0.13 -17.60 2.24
CA TYR A 72 1.14 -16.88 2.15
C TYR A 72 2.01 -17.12 3.39
N LEU A 73 1.38 -17.30 4.57
CA LEU A 73 2.09 -17.62 5.81
C LEU A 73 2.84 -18.95 5.71
N VAL A 74 2.21 -20.02 5.22
CA VAL A 74 2.88 -21.31 5.06
C VAL A 74 4.04 -21.21 4.08
N ARG A 75 3.84 -20.51 2.96
CA ARG A 75 4.90 -20.33 1.96
C ARG A 75 6.08 -19.54 2.52
N LEU A 76 5.83 -18.37 3.09
CA LEU A 76 6.87 -17.53 3.68
C LEU A 76 7.59 -18.25 4.83
N LYS A 77 6.88 -19.04 5.64
CA LYS A 77 7.50 -19.87 6.69
C LYS A 77 8.44 -20.94 6.13
N ALA A 78 8.11 -21.51 4.98
CA ALA A 78 8.89 -22.58 4.37
C ALA A 78 10.11 -22.07 3.61
N GLU A 79 10.03 -20.85 3.07
CA GLU A 79 11.03 -20.34 2.11
C GLU A 79 11.89 -19.18 2.65
N LEU A 80 11.49 -18.50 3.72
CA LEU A 80 12.31 -17.45 4.35
C LEU A 80 13.29 -18.03 5.38
N PRO A 81 14.44 -17.36 5.58
CA PRO A 81 15.29 -17.58 6.74
C PRO A 81 14.50 -17.41 8.04
N VAL A 82 14.85 -18.19 9.07
CA VAL A 82 14.14 -18.21 10.36
C VAL A 82 14.09 -16.81 10.97
N GLU A 83 15.21 -16.09 10.94
CA GLU A 83 15.34 -14.75 11.52
C GLU A 83 14.39 -13.75 10.83
N SER A 84 14.36 -13.75 9.50
CA SER A 84 13.50 -12.84 8.73
C SER A 84 12.02 -13.19 8.88
N TYR A 85 11.69 -14.48 8.96
CA TYR A 85 10.34 -14.92 9.24
C TYR A 85 9.89 -14.54 10.65
N GLU A 86 10.74 -14.69 11.66
CA GLU A 86 10.42 -14.30 13.04
C GLU A 86 10.16 -12.80 13.15
N GLU A 87 10.99 -11.97 12.54
CA GLU A 87 10.80 -10.51 12.47
C GLU A 87 9.47 -10.14 11.79
N LEU A 88 9.17 -10.76 10.65
CA LEU A 88 7.89 -10.57 9.96
C LEU A 88 6.70 -10.90 10.87
N ILE A 89 6.75 -12.04 11.57
CA ILE A 89 5.65 -12.46 12.45
C ILE A 89 5.48 -11.52 13.64
N GLU A 90 6.58 -11.06 14.26
CA GLU A 90 6.52 -10.09 15.36
C GLU A 90 5.85 -8.78 14.91
N TRP A 91 6.26 -8.27 13.75
CA TRP A 91 5.72 -7.04 13.20
C TRP A 91 4.23 -7.16 12.82
N VAL A 92 3.85 -8.26 12.16
CA VAL A 92 2.46 -8.54 11.80
C VAL A 92 1.58 -8.70 13.05
N GLN A 93 2.08 -9.37 14.09
CA GLN A 93 1.36 -9.51 15.36
C GLN A 93 1.13 -8.16 16.04
N THR A 94 2.17 -7.34 16.11
CA THR A 94 2.08 -5.99 16.71
C THR A 94 1.07 -5.13 15.96
N SER A 95 1.14 -5.13 14.63
CA SER A 95 0.23 -4.35 13.78
C SER A 95 -1.21 -4.86 13.80
N GLY A 96 -1.39 -6.19 13.86
CA GLY A 96 -2.70 -6.82 14.03
C GLY A 96 -3.35 -6.44 15.36
N ALA A 97 -2.58 -6.43 16.45
CA ALA A 97 -3.07 -6.01 17.77
C ALA A 97 -3.53 -4.55 17.78
N VAL A 98 -2.82 -3.64 17.09
CA VAL A 98 -3.20 -2.22 16.98
C VAL A 98 -4.48 -2.05 16.16
N SER A 99 -4.62 -2.78 15.07
CA SER A 99 -5.76 -2.64 14.14
C SER A 99 -6.96 -3.54 14.48
N GLY A 100 -6.83 -4.42 15.48
CA GLY A 100 -7.87 -5.37 15.85
C GLY A 100 -8.06 -6.53 14.86
N SER A 101 -7.09 -6.80 13.99
CA SER A 101 -7.12 -7.91 13.04
C SER A 101 -6.26 -9.09 13.48
N ASP A 102 -6.63 -10.29 13.09
CA ASP A 102 -5.76 -11.45 13.25
C ASP A 102 -4.48 -11.33 12.40
N ARG A 103 -3.50 -12.18 12.71
CA ARG A 103 -2.18 -12.17 12.07
C ARG A 103 -2.25 -12.41 10.56
N GLU A 104 -3.10 -13.32 10.11
CA GLU A 104 -3.18 -13.68 8.69
C GLU A 104 -3.81 -12.54 7.88
N THR A 105 -4.85 -11.91 8.43
CA THR A 105 -5.47 -10.71 7.87
C THR A 105 -4.50 -9.53 7.84
N ALA A 106 -3.72 -9.31 8.91
CA ALA A 106 -2.69 -8.28 8.93
C ALA A 106 -1.62 -8.51 7.86
N LEU A 107 -1.07 -9.74 7.75
CA LEU A 107 -0.09 -10.05 6.70
C LEU A 107 -0.66 -9.82 5.30
N ARG A 108 -1.88 -10.32 5.02
CA ARG A 108 -2.55 -10.12 3.74
C ARG A 108 -2.65 -8.64 3.39
N ARG A 109 -3.10 -7.82 4.34
CA ARG A 109 -3.20 -6.36 4.16
C ARG A 109 -1.85 -5.77 3.76
N PHE A 110 -0.75 -6.19 4.37
CA PHE A 110 0.57 -5.68 4.03
C PHE A 110 1.04 -6.09 2.65
N VAL A 111 0.91 -7.37 2.30
CA VAL A 111 1.26 -7.87 0.97
C VAL A 111 0.45 -7.16 -0.12
N ILE A 112 -0.86 -7.00 0.09
CA ILE A 112 -1.75 -6.28 -0.85
C ILE A 112 -1.38 -4.80 -0.90
N THR A 113 -1.11 -4.16 0.24
CA THR A 113 -0.66 -2.76 0.26
C THR A 113 0.60 -2.57 -0.58
N ARG A 114 1.55 -3.51 -0.50
CA ARG A 114 2.77 -3.52 -1.32
C ARG A 114 2.50 -3.72 -2.80
N ALA A 115 1.62 -4.65 -3.14
CA ALA A 115 1.17 -4.85 -4.51
C ALA A 115 0.60 -3.54 -5.11
N HIS A 116 -0.28 -2.85 -4.36
CA HIS A 116 -0.86 -1.57 -4.79
C HIS A 116 0.17 -0.44 -4.87
N ALA A 117 1.05 -0.30 -3.87
CA ALA A 117 2.06 0.75 -3.84
C ALA A 117 3.02 0.67 -5.04
N HIS A 118 3.42 -0.55 -5.44
CA HIS A 118 4.37 -0.76 -6.53
C HIS A 118 3.72 -1.07 -7.88
N GLY A 119 2.40 -1.17 -7.96
CA GLY A 119 1.69 -1.53 -9.19
C GLY A 119 2.00 -2.95 -9.69
N ILE A 120 2.25 -3.89 -8.77
CA ILE A 120 2.55 -5.30 -9.05
C ILE A 120 1.47 -6.20 -8.46
N THR A 121 1.47 -7.47 -8.82
CA THR A 121 0.56 -8.47 -8.26
C THR A 121 1.02 -8.93 -6.87
N VAL A 122 0.08 -9.49 -6.10
CA VAL A 122 0.40 -10.12 -4.81
C VAL A 122 1.42 -11.25 -4.96
N GLU A 123 1.33 -12.05 -6.02
CA GLU A 123 2.28 -13.13 -6.28
C GLU A 123 3.69 -12.59 -6.49
N GLU A 124 3.85 -11.51 -7.27
CA GLU A 124 5.15 -10.86 -7.49
C GLU A 124 5.74 -10.29 -6.18
N VAL A 125 4.91 -9.80 -5.25
CA VAL A 125 5.37 -9.39 -3.91
C VAL A 125 5.96 -10.58 -3.17
N ILE A 126 5.27 -11.72 -3.16
CA ILE A 126 5.73 -12.92 -2.46
C ILE A 126 7.00 -13.50 -3.11
N GLU A 127 7.03 -13.60 -4.44
CA GLU A 127 8.21 -14.05 -5.18
C GLU A 127 9.43 -13.17 -4.90
N ARG A 128 9.22 -11.86 -4.78
CA ARG A 128 10.28 -10.92 -4.43
C ARG A 128 10.82 -11.15 -3.02
N VAL A 129 9.94 -11.24 -2.02
CA VAL A 129 10.31 -11.50 -0.61
C VAL A 129 11.08 -12.81 -0.48
N VAL A 130 10.61 -13.86 -1.15
CA VAL A 130 11.27 -15.17 -1.19
C VAL A 130 12.61 -15.09 -1.92
N GLY A 131 12.66 -14.45 -3.10
CA GLY A 131 13.87 -14.35 -3.91
C GLY A 131 14.98 -13.53 -3.25
N GLU A 132 14.60 -12.47 -2.53
CA GLU A 132 15.50 -11.63 -1.74
C GLU A 132 15.90 -12.28 -0.40
N GLN A 133 15.22 -13.36 0.00
CA GLN A 133 15.40 -14.02 1.30
C GLN A 133 15.23 -13.04 2.48
N SER A 134 14.38 -12.02 2.31
CA SER A 134 14.12 -10.98 3.31
C SER A 134 12.68 -10.50 3.24
N ALA A 135 12.07 -10.29 4.42
CA ALA A 135 10.77 -9.67 4.60
C ALA A 135 10.79 -8.13 4.51
N ASP A 136 11.97 -7.50 4.32
CA ASP A 136 12.12 -6.04 4.30
C ASP A 136 11.16 -5.35 3.31
N PHE A 137 10.92 -5.98 2.16
CA PHE A 137 10.01 -5.45 1.15
C PHE A 137 8.56 -5.31 1.65
N LEU A 138 8.17 -6.02 2.72
CA LEU A 138 6.85 -5.89 3.33
C LEU A 138 6.76 -4.76 4.36
N PHE A 139 7.88 -4.33 4.94
CA PHE A 139 7.88 -3.33 6.00
C PHE A 139 7.79 -1.91 5.43
N PRO A 140 6.96 -1.01 6.00
CA PRO A 140 6.87 0.39 5.59
C PRO A 140 8.25 1.06 5.61
N ASN A 141 8.58 1.81 4.56
CA ASN A 141 9.86 2.51 4.45
C ASN A 141 9.91 3.63 5.51
N PRO A 142 10.84 3.60 6.48
CA PRO A 142 10.87 4.57 7.57
C PRO A 142 11.51 5.91 7.19
N TYR A 143 12.00 6.07 5.95
CA TYR A 143 12.78 7.23 5.51
C TYR A 143 12.03 8.20 4.58
N LEU A 144 10.70 8.24 4.67
CA LEU A 144 9.86 9.20 3.94
C LEU A 144 9.47 10.39 4.81
#